data_AF-A0A4Q6EQW4-F1
#
_entry.id   AF-A0A4Q6EQW4-F1
#
_cell.length_a   1.000
_cell.length_b   1.000
_cell.length_c   1.000
_cell.angle_alpha   90.00
_cell.angle_beta   90.00
_cell.angle_gamma   90.00
#
_symmetry.space_group_name_H-M   'P 1'
#
loop_
_entity.id
_entity.type
_entity.pdbx_description
1 polymer ?
#
loop_
_entity_poly.entity_id
_entity_poly.type
_entity_poly.pdbx_seq_one_letter_code
_entity_poly.pdbx_strand_id
1 'polypeptide(L)'
;MQHLFVLALLSLSSASALADGSHYDRMLTASEMAKLMPEYVRFVDERAENLPSPQDNQRLRMLAAAIADPTFGTFVAQEDGSEELVGHQSYTLPAILEQVEAEVAAIKATTPELRRDYVANFLGGFKGEKSAGKISCRLGYFSEGQQPIDRIVKCSDDRGQKPTKGREGFTDTRDFILSIDVKTLKPVGVISLEMESAG
;
A
#
# COMPACT_ATOMS: atom_id res chain seq x y z
N MET A 1 -39.38 45.11 -7.49
CA MET A 1 -37.95 45.19 -7.12
C MET A 1 -37.37 43.80 -7.21
N GLN A 2 -36.51 43.57 -8.21
CA GLN A 2 -35.69 42.36 -8.33
C GLN A 2 -34.61 42.39 -7.25
N HIS A 3 -34.46 41.28 -6.51
CA HIS A 3 -33.18 40.95 -5.89
C HIS A 3 -32.82 39.53 -6.29
N LEU A 4 -31.86 39.45 -7.22
CA LEU A 4 -30.97 38.30 -7.36
C LEU A 4 -30.19 38.12 -6.05
N PHE A 5 -30.09 36.88 -5.59
CA PHE A 5 -28.87 36.40 -4.94
C PHE A 5 -28.57 34.99 -5.47
N VAL A 6 -27.65 34.97 -6.43
CA VAL A 6 -26.86 33.80 -6.81
C VAL A 6 -25.77 33.67 -5.75
N LEU A 7 -25.69 32.53 -5.07
CA LEU A 7 -24.43 32.04 -4.54
C LEU A 7 -24.22 30.62 -5.06
N ALA A 8 -23.44 30.56 -6.13
CA ALA A 8 -22.65 29.39 -6.46
C ALA A 8 -21.54 29.25 -5.41
N LEU A 9 -21.28 28.03 -4.96
CA LEU A 9 -19.95 27.41 -4.89
C LEU A 9 -20.11 26.03 -4.24
N LEU A 10 -20.39 25.04 -5.09
CA LEU A 10 -19.71 23.75 -4.97
C LEU A 10 -18.21 24.04 -4.85
N SER A 11 -17.53 23.45 -3.87
CA SER A 11 -16.35 22.60 -4.12
C SER A 11 -15.56 22.28 -2.84
N LEU A 12 -15.02 21.07 -2.86
CA LEU A 12 -13.85 20.59 -2.12
C LEU A 12 -14.05 20.19 -0.65
N SER A 13 -14.55 18.97 -0.49
CA SER A 13 -13.94 18.05 0.47
C SER A 13 -13.80 16.68 -0.18
N SER A 14 -13.19 16.66 -1.36
CA SER A 14 -12.53 15.45 -1.83
C SER A 14 -11.33 15.29 -0.92
N ALA A 15 -11.46 14.48 0.12
CA ALA A 15 -10.30 13.90 0.78
C ALA A 15 -9.45 13.31 -0.34
N SER A 16 -8.31 13.94 -0.62
CA SER A 16 -7.26 13.36 -1.42
C SER A 16 -6.69 12.21 -0.62
N ALA A 17 -7.41 11.08 -0.61
CA ALA A 17 -6.73 9.81 -0.67
C ALA A 17 -5.68 9.99 -1.77
N LEU A 18 -4.41 9.82 -1.45
CA LEU A 18 -3.37 9.68 -2.45
C LEU A 18 -3.79 8.47 -3.29
N ALA A 19 -4.63 8.73 -4.29
CA ALA A 19 -5.08 7.76 -5.23
C ALA A 19 -3.82 7.34 -5.95
N ASP A 20 -3.37 6.12 -5.67
CA ASP A 20 -2.59 5.37 -6.62
C ASP A 20 -3.29 5.58 -7.97
N GLY A 21 -2.69 6.39 -8.87
CA GLY A 21 -3.28 6.80 -10.15
C GLY A 21 -3.56 5.62 -11.09
N SER A 22 -3.28 4.42 -10.58
CA SER A 22 -3.56 3.12 -11.15
C SER A 22 -5.06 2.86 -11.30
N HIS A 23 -5.47 2.51 -12.52
CA HIS A 23 -6.81 2.06 -12.84
C HIS A 23 -6.81 0.59 -13.25
N TYR A 24 -7.57 -0.26 -12.53
CA TYR A 24 -7.63 -1.70 -12.77
C TYR A 24 -8.87 -2.09 -13.58
N ASP A 25 -8.66 -2.71 -14.74
CA ASP A 25 -9.72 -3.00 -15.71
C ASP A 25 -10.20 -4.45 -15.73
N ARG A 26 -9.35 -5.41 -15.34
CA ARG A 26 -9.66 -6.84 -15.50
C ARG A 26 -8.97 -7.70 -14.44
N MET A 27 -9.69 -8.66 -13.87
CA MET A 27 -9.06 -9.73 -13.08
C MET A 27 -8.43 -10.79 -13.97
N LEU A 28 -7.26 -11.32 -13.58
CA LEU A 28 -6.70 -12.51 -14.20
C LEU A 28 -7.57 -13.73 -13.89
N THR A 29 -7.78 -14.56 -14.89
CA THR A 29 -8.45 -15.85 -14.72
C THR A 29 -7.55 -16.83 -13.96
N ALA A 30 -8.13 -17.90 -13.40
CA ALA A 30 -7.35 -18.93 -12.70
C ALA A 30 -6.25 -19.55 -13.59
N SER A 31 -6.54 -19.76 -14.89
CA SER A 31 -5.55 -20.28 -15.84
C SER A 31 -4.42 -19.29 -16.10
N GLU A 32 -4.71 -18.00 -16.20
CA GLU A 32 -3.68 -16.97 -16.36
C GLU A 32 -2.83 -16.85 -15.10
N MET A 33 -3.45 -16.85 -13.92
CA MET A 33 -2.73 -16.83 -12.64
C MET A 33 -1.80 -18.03 -12.50
N ALA A 34 -2.28 -19.25 -12.79
CA ALA A 34 -1.46 -20.46 -12.71
C ALA A 34 -0.22 -20.41 -13.62
N LYS A 35 -0.33 -19.73 -14.77
CA LYS A 35 0.78 -19.55 -15.72
C LYS A 35 1.72 -18.41 -15.32
N LEU A 36 1.17 -17.27 -14.93
CA LEU A 36 1.92 -16.01 -14.79
C LEU A 36 2.46 -15.81 -13.37
N MET A 37 1.79 -16.31 -12.33
CA MET A 37 2.22 -16.12 -10.94
C MET A 37 3.65 -16.62 -10.69
N PRO A 38 4.06 -17.83 -11.15
CA PRO A 38 5.44 -18.27 -10.97
C PRO A 38 6.45 -17.35 -11.65
N GLU A 39 6.12 -16.80 -12.82
CA GLU A 39 6.97 -15.84 -13.52
C GLU A 39 7.08 -14.51 -12.75
N TYR A 40 5.97 -14.01 -12.21
CA TYR A 40 5.94 -12.78 -11.40
C TYR A 40 6.73 -12.91 -10.11
N VAL A 41 6.50 -13.98 -9.35
CA VAL A 41 7.22 -14.25 -8.11
C VAL A 41 8.71 -14.35 -8.37
N ARG A 42 9.13 -15.13 -9.38
CA ARG A 42 10.54 -15.26 -9.75
C ARG A 42 11.16 -13.92 -10.14
N PHE A 43 10.45 -13.10 -10.90
CA PHE A 43 10.95 -11.80 -11.35
C PHE A 43 11.24 -10.84 -10.19
N VAL A 44 10.40 -10.85 -9.15
CA VAL A 44 10.61 -10.07 -7.92
C VAL A 44 11.77 -10.65 -7.10
N ASP A 45 11.78 -11.97 -6.90
CA ASP A 45 12.79 -12.69 -6.11
C ASP A 45 14.22 -12.45 -6.66
N GLU A 46 14.40 -12.51 -7.98
CA GLU A 46 15.69 -12.26 -8.66
C GLU A 46 16.21 -10.82 -8.49
N ARG A 47 15.34 -9.87 -8.11
CA ARG A 47 15.69 -8.44 -7.95
C ARG A 47 15.71 -7.99 -6.49
N ALA A 48 15.40 -8.89 -5.56
CA ALA A 48 15.10 -8.57 -4.17
C ALA A 48 16.17 -7.70 -3.47
N GLU A 49 17.44 -7.89 -3.79
CA GLU A 49 18.55 -7.12 -3.19
C GLU A 49 18.59 -5.64 -3.60
N ASN A 50 17.99 -5.29 -4.74
CA ASN A 50 18.06 -3.96 -5.38
C ASN A 50 16.71 -3.21 -5.34
N LEU A 51 15.69 -3.79 -4.71
CA LEU A 51 14.38 -3.19 -4.56
C LEU A 51 14.21 -2.62 -3.16
N PRO A 52 13.50 -1.49 -2.98
CA PRO A 52 12.97 -1.16 -1.66
C PRO A 52 12.17 -2.34 -1.12
N SER A 53 12.48 -2.77 0.10
CA SER A 53 11.75 -3.86 0.73
C SER A 53 10.31 -3.42 1.05
N PRO A 54 9.38 -4.37 1.26
CA PRO A 54 8.02 -4.03 1.70
C PRO A 54 8.00 -3.16 2.97
N GLN A 55 8.96 -3.35 3.87
CA GLN A 55 9.11 -2.55 5.08
C GLN A 55 9.62 -1.13 4.77
N ASP A 56 10.58 -0.99 3.85
CA ASP A 56 11.03 0.33 3.39
C ASP A 56 9.85 1.12 2.79
N ASN A 57 9.03 0.45 1.97
CA ASN A 57 7.85 1.08 1.36
C ASN A 57 6.77 1.45 2.40
N GLN A 58 6.56 0.62 3.43
CA GLN A 58 5.65 0.94 4.52
C GLN A 58 6.12 2.16 5.31
N ARG A 59 7.42 2.22 5.67
CA ARG A 59 8.03 3.37 6.34
C ARG A 59 7.84 4.66 5.54
N LEU A 60 8.14 4.62 4.24
CA LEU A 60 7.97 5.75 3.34
C LEU A 60 6.51 6.21 3.26
N ARG A 61 5.54 5.28 3.23
CA ARG A 61 4.11 5.62 3.25
C ARG A 61 3.67 6.29 4.54
N MET A 62 4.05 5.71 5.68
CA MET A 62 3.72 6.30 6.98
C MET A 62 4.30 7.70 7.12
N LEU A 63 5.53 7.89 6.63
CA LEU A 63 6.17 9.20 6.58
C LEU A 63 5.42 10.18 5.65
N ALA A 64 5.05 9.74 4.44
CA ALA A 64 4.29 10.58 3.51
C ALA A 64 2.93 10.97 4.09
N ALA A 65 2.26 10.04 4.77
CA ALA A 65 0.99 10.29 5.45
C ALA A 65 1.15 11.32 6.58
N ALA A 66 2.18 11.18 7.42
CA ALA A 66 2.49 12.13 8.49
C ALA A 66 2.86 13.53 7.98
N ILE A 67 3.46 13.64 6.79
CA ILE A 67 3.75 14.93 6.15
C ILE A 67 2.48 15.53 5.53
N ALA A 68 1.66 14.71 4.88
CA ALA A 68 0.43 15.16 4.22
C ALA A 68 -0.63 15.61 5.23
N ASP A 69 -0.76 14.90 6.34
CA ASP A 69 -1.59 15.27 7.48
C ASP A 69 -0.77 15.14 8.77
N PRO A 70 -0.17 16.24 9.26
CA PRO A 70 0.64 16.23 10.46
C PRO A 70 -0.19 16.26 11.73
N THR A 71 -1.49 15.94 11.68
CA THR A 71 -2.35 15.91 12.87
C THR A 71 -2.47 14.51 13.46
N PHE A 72 -2.58 14.44 14.78
CA PHE A 72 -2.84 13.21 15.52
C PHE A 72 -3.90 13.44 16.59
N GLY A 73 -4.70 12.41 16.86
CA GLY A 73 -5.71 12.43 17.91
C GLY A 73 -5.08 12.42 19.30
N THR A 74 -5.60 13.23 20.21
CA THR A 74 -5.22 13.20 21.63
C THR A 74 -6.31 12.51 22.43
N PHE A 75 -5.93 11.50 23.20
CA PHE A 75 -6.84 10.68 23.98
C PHE A 75 -6.63 10.91 25.48
N VAL A 76 -7.72 10.85 26.26
CA VAL A 76 -7.69 10.87 27.72
C VAL A 76 -8.27 9.56 28.23
N ALA A 77 -7.53 8.92 29.14
CA ALA A 77 -7.99 7.71 29.81
C ALA A 77 -9.12 8.03 30.79
N GLN A 78 -10.19 7.25 30.70
CA GLN A 78 -11.36 7.30 31.57
C GLN A 78 -11.16 6.34 32.77
N GLU A 79 -11.96 6.54 33.82
CA GLU A 79 -11.90 5.70 35.04
C GLU A 79 -12.25 4.22 34.78
N ASP A 80 -13.00 3.93 33.71
CA ASP A 80 -13.35 2.58 33.28
C ASP A 80 -12.28 1.89 32.42
N GLY A 81 -11.15 2.57 32.18
CA GLY A 81 -10.05 2.09 31.35
C GLY A 81 -10.24 2.30 29.85
N SER A 82 -11.33 2.94 29.42
CA SER A 82 -11.51 3.37 28.03
C SER A 82 -10.72 4.65 27.73
N GLU A 83 -10.48 4.93 26.46
CA GLU A 83 -9.84 6.16 26.00
C GLU A 83 -10.85 7.01 25.22
N GLU A 84 -10.96 8.30 25.56
CA GLU A 84 -11.83 9.26 24.86
C GLU A 84 -10.98 10.25 24.05
N LEU A 85 -11.32 10.44 22.76
CA LEU A 85 -10.68 11.43 21.91
C LEU A 85 -11.12 12.85 22.33
N VAL A 86 -10.19 13.65 22.85
CA VAL A 86 -10.47 15.00 23.36
C VAL A 86 -10.03 16.13 22.42
N GLY A 87 -9.36 15.79 21.31
CA GLY A 87 -8.89 16.79 20.36
C GLY A 87 -7.90 16.25 19.33
N HIS A 88 -7.37 17.16 18.53
CA HIS A 88 -6.27 16.89 17.59
C HIS A 88 -5.13 17.86 17.89
N GLN A 89 -3.90 17.36 17.83
CA GLN A 89 -2.69 18.18 17.86
C GLN A 89 -1.92 17.99 16.57
N SER A 90 -1.07 18.97 16.24
CA SER A 90 -0.18 18.88 15.07
C SER A 90 1.24 18.57 15.53
N TYR A 91 1.92 17.70 14.80
CA TYR A 91 3.37 17.56 14.91
C TYR A 91 4.03 18.91 14.59
N THR A 92 5.08 19.22 15.34
CA THR A 92 5.92 20.37 15.02
C THR A 92 6.83 20.04 13.84
N LEU A 93 7.23 21.05 13.06
CA LEU A 93 8.16 20.83 11.94
C LEU A 93 9.47 20.12 12.38
N PRO A 94 10.10 20.45 13.53
CA PRO A 94 11.25 19.69 14.02
C PRO A 94 10.96 18.20 14.25
N ALA A 95 9.80 17.86 14.82
CA ALA A 95 9.41 16.47 15.05
C ALA A 95 9.23 15.70 13.73
N ILE A 96 8.63 16.33 12.72
CA ILE A 96 8.50 15.74 11.37
C ILE A 96 9.88 15.50 10.77
N LEU A 97 10.79 16.48 10.86
CA LEU A 97 12.15 16.34 10.33
C LEU A 97 12.94 15.23 11.03
N GLU A 98 12.85 15.14 12.35
CA GLU A 98 13.47 14.05 13.12
C GLU A 98 12.95 12.68 12.68
N GLN A 99 11.64 12.56 12.46
CA GLN A 99 11.02 11.34 11.93
C GLN A 99 11.51 11.01 10.51
N VAL A 100 11.59 12.00 9.61
CA VAL A 100 12.14 11.82 8.25
C VAL A 100 13.57 11.29 8.32
N GLU A 101 14.42 11.92 9.14
CA GLU A 101 15.83 11.53 9.27
C GLU A 101 15.98 10.11 9.81
N ALA A 102 15.18 9.75 10.83
CA ALA A 102 15.18 8.42 11.42
C ALA A 102 14.75 7.34 10.40
N GLU A 103 13.67 7.56 9.66
CA GLU A 103 13.18 6.60 8.66
C GLU A 103 14.15 6.45 7.48
N VAL A 104 14.73 7.55 7.00
CA VAL A 104 15.75 7.51 5.93
C VAL A 104 17.01 6.78 6.42
N ALA A 105 17.44 7.00 7.66
CA ALA A 105 18.57 6.29 8.24
C ALA A 105 18.30 4.78 8.35
N ALA A 106 17.09 4.38 8.77
CA ALA A 106 16.68 2.98 8.83
C ALA A 106 16.71 2.32 7.45
N ILE A 107 16.17 2.97 6.41
CA ILE A 107 16.17 2.44 5.04
C ILE A 107 17.60 2.28 4.51
N LYS A 108 18.49 3.24 4.79
CA LYS A 108 19.91 3.18 4.41
C LYS A 108 20.67 2.07 5.13
N ALA A 109 20.28 1.76 6.38
CA ALA A 109 20.90 0.70 7.16
C ALA A 109 20.49 -0.71 6.70
N THR A 110 19.40 -0.86 5.94
CA THR A 110 18.96 -2.15 5.41
C THR A 110 19.97 -2.69 4.39
N THR A 111 20.57 -3.84 4.71
CA THR A 111 21.55 -4.51 3.84
C THR A 111 20.87 -5.27 2.70
N PRO A 112 21.59 -5.58 1.60
CA PRO A 112 21.07 -6.45 0.54
C PRO A 112 20.53 -7.80 1.04
N GLU A 113 21.19 -8.41 2.01
CA GLU A 113 20.78 -9.68 2.64
C GLU A 113 19.43 -9.52 3.33
N LEU A 114 19.28 -8.48 4.16
CA LEU A 114 18.01 -8.20 4.84
C LEU A 114 16.88 -7.91 3.85
N ARG A 115 17.16 -7.21 2.74
CA ARG A 115 16.17 -7.00 1.67
C ARG A 115 15.73 -8.32 1.05
N ARG A 116 16.66 -9.22 0.75
CA ARG A 116 16.34 -10.56 0.23
C ARG A 116 15.44 -11.33 1.19
N ASP A 117 15.74 -11.31 2.49
CA ASP A 117 14.93 -11.99 3.51
C ASP A 117 13.53 -11.38 3.64
N TYR A 118 13.41 -10.05 3.65
CA TYR A 118 12.11 -9.38 3.69
C TYR A 118 11.26 -9.67 2.46
N VAL A 119 11.86 -9.64 1.26
CA VAL A 119 11.16 -9.97 0.01
C VAL A 119 10.78 -11.45 -0.03
N ALA A 120 11.64 -12.35 0.42
CA ALA A 120 11.34 -13.78 0.46
C ALA A 120 10.13 -14.07 1.37
N ASN A 121 10.13 -13.50 2.59
CA ASN A 121 9.01 -13.60 3.54
C ASN A 121 7.72 -12.99 2.99
N PHE A 122 7.82 -11.87 2.27
CA PHE A 122 6.70 -11.25 1.59
C PHE A 122 6.11 -12.16 0.51
N LEU A 123 6.96 -12.73 -0.35
CA LEU A 123 6.56 -13.60 -1.46
C LEU A 123 6.02 -14.97 -1.01
N GLY A 124 6.24 -15.38 0.24
CA GLY A 124 5.87 -16.69 0.75
C GLY A 124 4.41 -17.10 0.49
N GLY A 125 3.46 -16.17 0.65
CA GLY A 125 2.04 -16.46 0.38
C GLY A 125 1.76 -16.71 -1.10
N PHE A 126 2.39 -15.95 -1.99
CA PHE A 126 2.30 -16.15 -3.45
C PHE A 126 3.01 -17.44 -3.91
N LYS A 127 3.96 -17.95 -3.13
CA LYS A 127 4.62 -19.25 -3.31
C LYS A 127 3.77 -20.43 -2.80
N GLY A 128 2.62 -20.17 -2.18
CA GLY A 128 1.71 -21.21 -1.67
C GLY A 128 2.07 -21.74 -0.29
N GLU A 129 2.76 -20.95 0.53
CA GLU A 129 2.99 -21.29 1.94
C GLU A 129 1.67 -21.44 2.71
N LYS A 130 1.71 -22.17 3.83
CA LYS A 130 0.51 -22.45 4.65
C LYS A 130 -0.18 -21.17 5.18
N SER A 131 0.55 -20.08 5.30
CA SER A 131 0.05 -18.77 5.73
C SER A 131 -0.49 -17.92 4.57
N ALA A 132 -0.54 -18.45 3.34
CA ALA A 132 -1.12 -17.75 2.21
C ALA A 132 -2.60 -17.44 2.47
N GLY A 133 -2.98 -16.22 2.17
CA GLY A 133 -4.36 -15.75 2.17
C GLY A 133 -5.03 -16.00 0.83
N LYS A 134 -6.02 -15.18 0.51
CA LYS A 134 -6.70 -15.21 -0.78
C LYS A 134 -5.87 -14.48 -1.82
N ILE A 135 -5.26 -15.24 -2.73
CA ILE A 135 -4.49 -14.68 -3.84
C ILE A 135 -5.41 -14.20 -4.97
N SER A 136 -5.20 -12.97 -5.45
CA SER A 136 -5.84 -12.46 -6.65
C SER A 136 -4.92 -11.54 -7.44
N CYS A 137 -5.08 -11.46 -8.76
CA CYS A 137 -4.34 -10.52 -9.59
C CYS A 137 -5.26 -9.74 -10.51
N ARG A 138 -4.97 -8.44 -10.69
CA ARG A 138 -5.73 -7.52 -11.55
C ARG A 138 -4.78 -6.80 -12.49
N LEU A 139 -5.17 -6.73 -13.76
CA LEU A 139 -4.50 -5.90 -14.73
C LEU A 139 -5.04 -4.47 -14.66
N GLY A 140 -4.18 -3.53 -14.99
CA GLY A 140 -4.53 -2.12 -15.01
C GLY A 140 -3.52 -1.28 -15.78
N TYR A 141 -3.61 0.01 -15.56
CA TYR A 141 -2.68 1.01 -16.08
C TYR A 141 -2.21 1.88 -14.92
N PHE A 142 -0.93 2.21 -14.86
CA PHE A 142 -0.36 3.08 -13.83
C PHE A 142 -0.78 4.55 -13.97
N SER A 143 -1.26 4.96 -15.15
CA SER A 143 -1.71 6.32 -15.43
C SER A 143 -3.18 6.37 -15.84
N GLU A 144 -3.83 7.52 -15.55
CA GLU A 144 -5.21 7.80 -15.99
C GLU A 144 -5.36 7.77 -17.52
N GLY A 145 -4.28 8.08 -18.26
CA GLY A 145 -4.25 8.09 -19.72
C GLY A 145 -4.28 6.70 -20.37
N GLN A 146 -4.19 5.62 -19.58
CA GLN A 146 -4.28 4.22 -20.02
C GLN A 146 -3.37 3.88 -21.20
N GLN A 147 -2.16 4.44 -21.22
CA GLN A 147 -1.23 4.16 -22.31
C GLN A 147 -0.73 2.71 -22.25
N PRO A 148 -0.55 2.03 -23.38
CA PRO A 148 -0.04 0.65 -23.41
C PRO A 148 1.30 0.46 -22.66
N ILE A 149 2.16 1.49 -22.68
CA ILE A 149 3.46 1.46 -21.97
C ILE A 149 3.32 1.44 -20.45
N ASP A 150 2.15 1.85 -19.92
CA ASP A 150 1.87 1.95 -18.49
C ASP A 150 1.10 0.72 -17.98
N ARG A 151 1.07 -0.38 -18.74
CA ARG A 151 0.34 -1.58 -18.35
C ARG A 151 0.96 -2.21 -17.11
N ILE A 152 0.12 -2.49 -16.14
CA ILE A 152 0.51 -3.08 -14.86
C ILE A 152 -0.31 -4.31 -14.51
N VAL A 153 0.24 -5.11 -13.59
CA VAL A 153 -0.50 -6.10 -12.81
C VAL A 153 -0.28 -5.83 -11.34
N LYS A 154 -1.36 -5.81 -10.56
CA LYS A 154 -1.33 -5.87 -9.10
C LYS A 154 -1.76 -7.25 -8.66
N CYS A 155 -0.93 -7.94 -7.89
CA CYS A 155 -1.27 -9.19 -7.25
C CYS A 155 -1.31 -9.01 -5.75
N SER A 156 -2.36 -9.50 -5.13
CA SER A 156 -2.69 -9.34 -3.72
C SER A 156 -2.77 -10.70 -3.03
N ASP A 157 -2.17 -10.80 -1.85
CA ASP A 157 -2.30 -11.88 -0.89
C ASP A 157 -3.00 -11.31 0.36
N ASP A 158 -4.32 -11.50 0.43
CA ASP A 158 -5.17 -11.01 1.52
C ASP A 158 -5.33 -12.09 2.61
N ARG A 159 -4.63 -11.88 3.72
CA ARG A 159 -4.57 -12.75 4.90
C ARG A 159 -5.45 -12.23 6.04
N GLY A 160 -6.15 -11.12 5.82
CA GLY A 160 -6.97 -10.47 6.84
C GLY A 160 -8.09 -11.37 7.35
N GLN A 161 -8.50 -11.14 8.58
CA GLN A 161 -9.67 -11.78 9.18
C GLN A 161 -10.72 -10.74 9.52
N LYS A 162 -11.95 -11.00 9.08
CA LYS A 162 -13.10 -10.16 9.45
C LYS A 162 -13.39 -10.31 10.95
N PRO A 163 -13.85 -9.24 11.61
CA PRO A 163 -14.26 -9.31 13.01
C PRO A 163 -15.36 -10.37 13.19
N THR A 164 -15.24 -11.13 14.27
CA THR A 164 -16.24 -12.13 14.70
C THR A 164 -16.68 -11.79 16.11
N LYS A 165 -17.83 -12.30 16.59
CA LYS A 165 -18.39 -11.89 17.89
C LYS A 165 -17.34 -11.97 19.01
N GLY A 166 -16.97 -10.81 19.57
CA GLY A 166 -16.00 -10.68 20.65
C GLY A 166 -14.52 -10.74 20.25
N ARG A 167 -14.20 -10.70 18.94
CA ARG A 167 -12.84 -10.62 18.42
C ARG A 167 -12.75 -9.53 17.35
N GLU A 168 -11.83 -8.60 17.57
CA GLU A 168 -11.45 -7.62 16.56
C GLU A 168 -10.84 -8.34 15.35
N GLY A 169 -11.17 -7.84 14.16
CA GLY A 169 -10.59 -8.31 12.93
C GLY A 169 -9.23 -7.67 12.72
N PHE A 170 -8.41 -8.25 11.86
CA PHE A 170 -7.15 -7.65 11.45
C PHE A 170 -7.06 -7.63 9.93
N THR A 171 -6.36 -6.63 9.40
CA THR A 171 -5.89 -6.58 8.02
C THR A 171 -4.46 -7.07 7.97
N ASP A 172 -4.15 -7.91 6.98
CA ASP A 172 -2.79 -8.30 6.58
C ASP A 172 -2.87 -8.53 5.08
N THR A 173 -2.56 -7.49 4.31
CA THR A 173 -2.59 -7.50 2.85
C THR A 173 -1.20 -7.27 2.33
N ARG A 174 -0.79 -8.11 1.38
CA ARG A 174 0.50 -7.99 0.70
C ARG A 174 0.26 -7.84 -0.78
N ASP A 175 0.72 -6.75 -1.35
CA ASP A 175 0.52 -6.42 -2.76
C ASP A 175 1.86 -6.26 -3.46
N PHE A 176 2.04 -6.88 -4.61
CA PHE A 176 3.10 -6.46 -5.53
C PHE A 176 2.48 -5.92 -6.80
N ILE A 177 3.08 -4.84 -7.31
CA ILE A 177 2.68 -4.19 -8.56
C ILE A 177 3.86 -4.26 -9.52
N LEU A 178 3.63 -4.84 -10.69
CA LEU A 178 4.62 -4.96 -11.76
C LEU A 178 4.16 -4.20 -12.98
N SER A 179 5.10 -3.57 -13.68
CA SER A 179 4.88 -3.22 -15.08
C SER A 179 4.99 -4.48 -15.93
N ILE A 180 4.15 -4.58 -16.96
CA ILE A 180 4.07 -5.78 -17.82
C ILE A 180 4.05 -5.41 -19.30
N ASP A 181 4.51 -6.32 -20.14
CA ASP A 181 4.31 -6.23 -21.58
C ASP A 181 2.84 -6.50 -21.92
N VAL A 182 2.21 -5.61 -22.70
CA VAL A 182 0.77 -5.67 -23.01
C VAL A 182 0.37 -6.94 -23.75
N LYS A 183 1.27 -7.49 -24.59
CA LYS A 183 0.94 -8.64 -25.45
C LYS A 183 1.12 -9.97 -24.72
N THR A 184 2.18 -10.08 -23.94
CA THR A 184 2.59 -11.34 -23.30
C THR A 184 2.19 -11.41 -21.83
N LEU A 185 1.83 -10.28 -21.23
CA LEU A 185 1.58 -10.09 -19.80
C LEU A 185 2.78 -10.43 -18.90
N LYS A 186 3.98 -10.56 -19.49
CA LYS A 186 5.21 -10.86 -18.77
C LYS A 186 5.73 -9.63 -18.04
N PRO A 187 6.37 -9.80 -16.88
CA PRO A 187 6.89 -8.68 -16.10
C PRO A 187 8.06 -8.02 -16.82
N VAL A 188 8.07 -6.68 -16.83
CA VAL A 188 9.18 -5.87 -17.36
C VAL A 188 9.86 -5.03 -16.28
N GLY A 189 9.17 -4.77 -15.16
CA GLY A 189 9.71 -4.04 -14.01
C GLY A 189 8.88 -4.25 -12.75
N VAL A 190 9.50 -4.03 -11.60
CA VAL A 190 8.81 -3.99 -10.30
C VAL A 190 8.50 -2.53 -10.01
N ILE A 191 7.23 -2.20 -9.77
CA ILE A 191 6.80 -0.84 -9.42
C ILE A 191 6.79 -0.70 -7.90
N SER A 192 6.18 -1.64 -7.19
CA SER A 192 5.96 -1.52 -5.76
C SER A 192 5.78 -2.88 -5.10
N LEU A 193 6.26 -2.98 -3.85
CA LEU A 193 5.99 -4.10 -2.93
C LEU A 193 5.38 -3.50 -1.66
N GLU A 194 4.13 -3.81 -1.37
CA GLU A 194 3.30 -3.12 -0.39
C GLU A 194 2.82 -4.09 0.65
N MET A 195 2.91 -3.70 1.92
CA MET A 195 2.38 -4.46 3.02
C MET A 195 1.52 -3.53 3.87
N GLU A 196 0.30 -3.95 4.14
CA GLU A 196 -0.62 -3.28 5.05
C GLU A 196 -1.01 -4.25 6.14
N SER A 197 -0.75 -3.88 7.39
CA SER A 197 -1.13 -4.66 8.56
C SER A 197 -1.70 -3.73 9.62
N ALA A 198 -2.92 -3.99 10.07
CA ALA A 198 -3.56 -3.30 11.18
C ALA A 198 -4.50 -4.27 11.93
N GLY A 199 -4.68 -4.08 13.23
CA GLY A 199 -5.51 -4.95 14.06
C GLY A 199 -5.63 -4.39 15.46
#